data_AF-S0J1E9-F1
#
_entry.id   AF-S0J1E9-F1
#
_cell.length_a   1.000
_cell.length_b   1.000
_cell.length_c   1.000
_cell.angle_alpha   90.00
_cell.angle_beta   90.00
_cell.angle_gamma   90.00
#
_symmetry.space_group_name_H-M   'P 1'
#
loop_
_entity.id
_entity.type
_entity.pdbx_description
1 polymer ?
#
loop_
_entity_poly.entity_id
_entity_poly.type
_entity_poly.pdbx_seq_one_letter_code
_entity_poly.pdbx_strand_id
1 'polypeptide(L)'
;MTSFHNPEFMVIPLYRNKGYDFTITSSTAYDHKWVYGRNYFSSISRVVDEMFTNFLSRPNVKQPILTQYCDGQRVTCPNWLSQWGSKYLGDQNYSAIEILRYYYGNNMYINEAEEISGIPASWPRENLQVGSRGDKVRQMQEQLNRIAQVYTSIPRVAADGAFGPATERAVRRFQSVFGLPQTGVVDYATWYKISEIYVGVTRIAELT
;
A
#
# COMPACT_ATOMS: atom_id res chain seq x y z
N MET A 1 6.56 17.11 -50.77
CA MET A 1 5.23 17.68 -50.46
C MET A 1 4.32 16.50 -50.15
N THR A 2 3.58 16.33 -49.05
CA THR A 2 3.36 17.08 -47.77
C THR A 2 2.56 16.12 -46.86
N SER A 3 2.69 16.07 -45.52
CA SER A 3 3.50 16.82 -44.54
C SER A 3 3.77 15.95 -43.28
N PHE A 4 4.24 16.55 -42.18
CA PHE A 4 4.54 15.93 -40.87
C PHE A 4 3.31 15.41 -40.11
N HIS A 5 3.42 14.22 -39.49
CA HIS A 5 3.47 14.09 -38.02
C HIS A 5 3.95 12.70 -37.56
N ASN A 6 5.08 12.65 -36.84
CA ASN A 6 5.56 11.49 -36.11
C ASN A 6 5.24 11.71 -34.61
N PRO A 7 4.44 10.85 -33.94
CA PRO A 7 4.06 11.08 -32.55
C PRO A 7 5.12 10.66 -31.51
N GLU A 8 6.20 9.97 -31.88
CA GLU A 8 7.15 9.39 -30.91
C GLU A 8 8.11 10.40 -30.22
N PHE A 9 8.08 11.70 -30.54
CA PHE A 9 9.04 12.69 -30.04
C PHE A 9 8.49 13.76 -29.08
N MET A 10 7.27 13.62 -28.60
CA MET A 10 6.66 14.47 -27.58
C MET A 10 6.38 13.59 -26.35
N VAL A 11 7.27 13.49 -25.36
CA VAL A 11 7.36 14.47 -24.24
C VAL A 11 8.81 14.81 -23.80
N ILE A 12 9.86 14.25 -24.43
CA ILE A 12 11.24 14.29 -23.86
C ILE A 12 11.82 15.71 -23.60
N PRO A 13 11.69 16.72 -24.49
CA PRO A 13 12.30 18.04 -24.26
C PRO A 13 11.39 19.03 -23.50
N LEU A 14 10.10 18.72 -23.29
CA LEU A 14 9.10 19.73 -22.91
C LEU A 14 9.29 20.31 -21.49
N TYR A 15 9.88 19.53 -20.58
CA TYR A 15 10.11 19.93 -19.18
C TYR A 15 11.48 20.57 -18.96
N ARG A 16 12.53 20.06 -19.63
CA ARG A 16 13.87 20.68 -19.59
C ARG A 16 13.90 22.07 -20.22
N ASN A 17 13.18 22.29 -21.32
CA ASN A 17 13.01 23.62 -21.91
C ASN A 17 12.13 24.57 -21.05
N LYS A 18 11.52 24.08 -19.96
CA LYS A 18 10.81 24.88 -18.95
C LYS A 18 11.59 25.03 -17.64
N GLY A 19 12.88 24.64 -17.62
CA GLY A 19 13.76 24.78 -16.46
C GLY A 19 13.66 23.68 -15.40
N TYR A 20 12.92 22.59 -15.66
CA TYR A 20 12.90 21.42 -14.78
C TYR A 20 14.02 20.44 -15.14
N ASP A 21 14.69 19.88 -14.15
CA ASP A 21 15.82 18.95 -14.33
C ASP A 21 15.40 17.53 -14.76
N PHE A 22 14.18 17.14 -14.41
CA PHE A 22 13.55 15.86 -14.74
C PHE A 22 12.85 15.81 -16.12
N THR A 23 12.58 14.59 -16.56
CA THR A 23 11.77 14.29 -17.76
C THR A 23 10.60 13.41 -17.35
N ILE A 24 9.38 13.79 -17.72
CA ILE A 24 8.21 12.92 -17.62
C ILE A 24 8.05 12.19 -18.96
N THR A 25 7.99 10.87 -18.93
CA THR A 25 7.67 10.04 -20.11
C THR A 25 6.31 9.35 -19.88
N SER A 26 5.78 8.72 -20.94
CA SER A 26 4.62 7.81 -20.86
C SER A 26 4.95 6.48 -21.57
N SER A 27 6.22 6.10 -21.58
CA SER A 27 6.76 4.92 -22.24
C SER A 27 7.02 3.83 -21.21
N THR A 28 6.37 2.68 -21.38
CA THR A 28 6.53 1.52 -20.49
C THR A 28 7.99 1.06 -20.37
N ALA A 29 8.82 1.27 -21.40
CA ALA A 29 10.25 0.96 -21.40
C ALA A 29 11.09 1.83 -20.44
N TYR A 30 10.59 3.01 -20.03
CA TYR A 30 11.27 3.95 -19.14
C TYR A 30 10.54 4.16 -17.80
N ASP A 31 9.21 4.16 -17.80
CA ASP A 31 8.41 4.44 -16.61
C ASP A 31 8.13 3.19 -15.77
N HIS A 32 7.95 2.02 -16.41
CA HIS A 32 7.82 0.73 -15.70
C HIS A 32 9.17 0.05 -15.45
N LYS A 33 10.28 0.69 -15.84
CA LYS A 33 11.62 0.18 -15.61
C LYS A 33 12.01 0.38 -14.14
N TRP A 34 12.07 -0.72 -13.39
CA TRP A 34 12.71 -0.73 -12.08
C TRP A 34 14.18 -0.31 -12.20
N VAL A 35 14.59 0.69 -11.42
CA VAL A 35 15.97 1.18 -11.34
C VAL A 35 16.39 1.15 -9.89
N TYR A 36 17.36 0.29 -9.58
CA TYR A 36 17.92 0.18 -8.23
C TYR A 36 18.56 1.51 -7.81
N GLY A 37 18.24 1.99 -6.60
CA GLY A 37 18.77 3.25 -6.06
C GLY A 37 18.17 4.54 -6.63
N ARG A 38 17.04 4.49 -7.35
CA ARG A 38 16.34 5.71 -7.82
C ARG A 38 15.71 6.45 -6.64
N ASN A 39 15.72 7.79 -6.66
CA ASN A 39 14.97 8.61 -5.71
C ASN A 39 13.47 8.40 -5.92
N TYR A 40 12.82 7.67 -5.01
CA TYR A 40 11.36 7.57 -4.92
C TYR A 40 10.84 8.51 -3.83
N PHE A 41 9.70 9.14 -4.06
CA PHE A 41 9.02 9.93 -3.03
C PHE A 41 8.45 8.96 -1.99
N SER A 42 9.09 8.87 -0.83
CA SER A 42 8.72 7.94 0.25
C SER A 42 7.29 8.11 0.75
N SER A 43 6.72 9.32 0.62
CA SER A 43 5.30 9.61 0.85
C SER A 43 4.37 8.92 -0.16
N ILE A 44 4.74 8.90 -1.44
CA ILE A 44 3.96 8.23 -2.49
C ILE A 44 4.06 6.71 -2.31
N SER A 45 5.27 6.18 -2.04
CA SER A 45 5.43 4.76 -1.73
C SER A 45 4.59 4.34 -0.53
N ARG A 46 4.61 5.08 0.59
CA ARG A 46 3.74 4.79 1.74
C ARG A 46 2.26 4.73 1.37
N VAL A 47 1.73 5.73 0.67
CA VAL A 47 0.30 5.74 0.29
C VAL A 47 -0.03 4.59 -0.65
N VAL A 48 0.86 4.24 -1.59
CA VAL A 48 0.66 3.09 -2.48
C VAL A 48 0.74 1.76 -1.71
N ASP A 49 1.69 1.60 -0.80
CA ASP A 49 1.86 0.41 0.05
C ASP A 49 0.69 0.26 1.05
N GLU A 50 0.14 1.37 1.55
CA GLU A 50 -1.08 1.44 2.38
C GLU A 50 -2.36 1.10 1.58
N MET A 51 -2.40 1.38 0.28
CA MET A 51 -3.56 1.09 -0.58
C MET A 51 -3.50 -0.30 -1.25
N PHE A 52 -2.29 -0.85 -1.46
CA PHE A 52 -2.07 -2.06 -2.27
C PHE A 52 -1.11 -3.03 -1.58
N THR A 53 -1.49 -3.56 -0.41
CA THR A 53 -0.70 -4.59 0.31
C THR A 53 -0.60 -5.93 -0.43
N ASN A 54 -1.56 -6.20 -1.33
CA ASN A 54 -1.67 -7.44 -2.11
C ASN A 54 -1.00 -7.30 -3.48
N PHE A 55 -0.12 -8.24 -3.81
CA PHE A 55 0.56 -8.31 -5.11
C PHE A 55 0.58 -9.73 -5.66
N LEU A 56 0.80 -9.84 -6.97
CA LEU A 56 0.86 -11.12 -7.66
C LEU A 56 2.29 -11.62 -7.74
N SER A 57 2.50 -12.90 -7.45
CA SER A 57 3.83 -13.53 -7.43
C SER A 57 3.82 -14.92 -8.07
N ARG A 58 5.01 -15.38 -8.47
CA ARG A 58 5.27 -16.77 -8.88
C ARG A 58 5.91 -17.53 -7.73
N PRO A 59 5.76 -18.87 -7.65
CA PRO A 59 6.43 -19.66 -6.62
C PRO A 59 7.94 -19.38 -6.63
N ASN A 60 8.50 -19.16 -5.44
CA ASN A 60 9.90 -18.79 -5.20
C ASN A 60 10.36 -17.41 -5.75
N VAL A 61 9.44 -16.56 -6.24
CA VAL A 61 9.75 -15.19 -6.68
C VAL A 61 9.16 -14.18 -5.69
N LYS A 62 10.01 -13.50 -4.91
CA LYS A 62 9.58 -12.47 -3.95
C LYS A 62 9.10 -11.16 -4.60
N GLN A 63 9.47 -10.91 -5.85
CA GLN A 63 9.15 -9.67 -6.55
C GLN A 63 7.71 -9.70 -7.12
N PRO A 64 6.95 -8.59 -7.03
CA PRO A 64 5.68 -8.45 -7.73
C PRO A 64 5.79 -8.67 -9.25
N ILE A 65 4.83 -9.40 -9.81
CA ILE A 65 4.63 -9.53 -11.25
C ILE A 65 4.04 -8.20 -11.75
N LEU A 66 4.71 -7.58 -12.74
CA LEU A 66 4.12 -6.50 -13.50
C LEU A 66 2.98 -7.03 -14.37
N THR A 67 1.74 -6.79 -13.95
CA THR A 67 0.55 -7.04 -14.77
C THR A 67 0.39 -5.92 -15.81
N GLN A 68 0.82 -6.19 -17.04
CA GLN A 68 0.57 -5.25 -18.14
C GLN A 68 -0.93 -5.22 -18.46
N TYR A 69 -1.46 -4.01 -18.62
CA TYR A 69 -2.88 -3.71 -18.77
C TYR A 69 -3.12 -2.96 -20.09
N CYS A 70 -4.10 -3.41 -20.88
CA CYS A 70 -4.61 -2.69 -22.05
C CYS A 70 -6.14 -2.62 -22.03
N ASP A 71 -6.75 -1.82 -22.90
CA ASP A 71 -8.21 -1.77 -22.98
C ASP A 71 -8.79 -3.10 -23.51
N GLY A 72 -8.16 -3.70 -24.52
CA GLY A 72 -8.60 -4.94 -25.17
C GLY A 72 -9.63 -4.73 -26.27
N GLN A 73 -9.87 -3.48 -26.69
CA GLN A 73 -10.87 -3.13 -27.72
C GLN A 73 -10.28 -2.28 -28.84
N ARG A 74 -9.54 -1.22 -28.51
CA ARG A 74 -8.77 -0.41 -29.47
C ARG A 74 -7.34 -0.92 -29.61
N VAL A 75 -6.77 -1.49 -28.55
CA VAL A 75 -5.47 -2.17 -28.52
C VAL A 75 -5.69 -3.62 -28.11
N THR A 76 -5.22 -4.55 -28.93
CA THR A 76 -5.25 -5.98 -28.62
C THR A 76 -3.98 -6.39 -27.88
N CYS A 77 -4.11 -6.91 -26.65
CA CYS A 77 -3.00 -7.50 -25.88
C CYS A 77 -3.24 -9.00 -25.64
N PRO A 78 -2.77 -9.89 -26.54
CA PRO A 78 -2.97 -11.34 -26.40
C PRO A 78 -2.37 -11.87 -25.10
N ASN A 79 -3.13 -12.68 -24.37
CA ASN A 79 -2.74 -13.32 -23.11
C ASN A 79 -2.40 -12.36 -21.95
N TRP A 80 -2.77 -11.08 -22.02
CA TRP A 80 -2.61 -10.12 -20.92
C TRP A 80 -3.97 -9.68 -20.38
N LEU A 81 -4.00 -9.23 -19.11
CA LEU A 81 -5.19 -8.70 -18.48
C LEU A 81 -5.67 -7.46 -19.25
N SER A 82 -6.90 -7.52 -19.76
CA SER A 82 -7.53 -6.43 -20.50
C SER A 82 -8.75 -5.88 -19.76
N GLN A 83 -9.04 -4.59 -19.95
CA GLN A 83 -10.21 -3.95 -19.34
C GLN A 83 -11.51 -4.64 -19.73
N TRP A 84 -11.75 -4.80 -21.03
CA TRP A 84 -13.01 -5.38 -21.52
C TRP A 84 -13.08 -6.89 -21.32
N GLY A 85 -11.96 -7.61 -21.42
CA GLY A 85 -11.93 -9.05 -21.18
C GLY A 85 -12.14 -9.42 -19.71
N SER A 86 -11.54 -8.67 -18.78
CA SER A 86 -11.80 -8.87 -17.34
C SER A 86 -13.23 -8.48 -16.96
N LYS A 87 -13.78 -7.40 -17.54
CA LYS A 87 -15.19 -7.02 -17.39
C LYS A 87 -16.14 -8.14 -17.89
N TYR A 88 -15.87 -8.71 -19.06
CA TYR A 88 -16.68 -9.81 -19.61
C TYR A 88 -16.67 -11.06 -18.72
N LEU A 89 -15.51 -11.47 -18.21
CA LEU A 89 -15.41 -12.59 -17.25
C LEU A 89 -16.16 -12.28 -15.95
N GLY A 90 -16.10 -11.03 -15.48
CA GLY A 90 -16.91 -10.56 -14.34
C GLY A 90 -18.42 -10.63 -14.60
N ASP A 91 -18.89 -10.25 -15.80
CA ASP A 91 -20.29 -10.44 -16.20
C ASP A 91 -20.69 -11.93 -16.24
N GLN A 92 -19.74 -12.83 -16.54
CA GLN A 92 -19.89 -14.28 -16.45
C GLN A 92 -19.75 -14.83 -15.02
N ASN A 93 -19.79 -13.97 -14.01
CA ASN A 93 -19.75 -14.30 -12.58
C ASN A 93 -18.41 -14.90 -12.09
N TYR A 94 -17.31 -14.67 -12.82
CA TYR A 94 -15.96 -15.03 -12.34
C TYR A 94 -15.53 -14.08 -11.23
N SER A 95 -14.98 -14.61 -10.15
CA SER A 95 -14.35 -13.82 -9.10
C SER A 95 -13.02 -13.21 -9.58
N ALA A 96 -12.54 -12.18 -8.89
CA ALA A 96 -11.27 -11.52 -9.21
C ALA A 96 -10.08 -12.51 -9.27
N ILE A 97 -10.03 -13.52 -8.40
CA ILE A 97 -8.98 -14.55 -8.42
C ILE A 97 -9.10 -15.49 -9.63
N GLU A 98 -10.31 -15.80 -10.09
CA GLU A 98 -10.52 -16.64 -11.28
C GLU A 98 -10.18 -15.89 -12.56
N ILE A 99 -10.52 -14.59 -12.65
CA ILE A 99 -10.07 -13.71 -13.74
C ILE A 99 -8.54 -13.65 -13.78
N LEU A 100 -7.89 -13.49 -12.63
CA LEU A 100 -6.43 -13.44 -12.55
C LEU A 100 -5.78 -14.77 -12.94
N ARG A 101 -6.36 -15.92 -12.57
CA ARG A 101 -5.92 -17.25 -13.01
C ARG A 101 -6.16 -17.51 -14.50
N TYR A 102 -7.22 -16.95 -15.08
CA TYR A 102 -7.50 -17.02 -16.51
C TYR A 102 -6.36 -16.38 -17.34
N TYR A 103 -5.88 -15.21 -16.93
CA TYR A 103 -4.81 -14.49 -17.66
C TYR A 103 -3.39 -14.97 -17.34
N TYR A 104 -3.10 -15.33 -16.09
CA TYR A 104 -1.73 -15.59 -15.63
C TYR A 104 -1.46 -17.04 -15.24
N GLY A 105 -2.48 -17.91 -15.35
CA GLY A 105 -2.43 -19.33 -15.01
C GLY A 105 -2.63 -19.61 -13.52
N ASN A 106 -2.80 -20.89 -13.20
CA ASN A 106 -3.05 -21.36 -11.83
C ASN A 106 -1.81 -21.31 -10.91
N ASN A 107 -0.62 -21.10 -11.46
CA ASN A 107 0.67 -21.11 -10.74
C ASN A 107 1.03 -19.73 -10.16
N MET A 108 0.03 -18.91 -9.87
CA MET A 108 0.18 -17.54 -9.38
C MET A 108 -0.49 -17.38 -8.02
N TYR A 109 0.23 -16.72 -7.11
CA TYR A 109 -0.23 -16.46 -5.75
C TYR A 109 -0.54 -14.97 -5.59
N ILE A 110 -1.63 -14.66 -4.87
CA ILE A 110 -1.77 -13.33 -4.26
C ILE A 110 -1.01 -13.40 -2.95
N ASN A 111 0.14 -12.72 -2.90
CA ASN A 111 0.90 -12.54 -1.68
C ASN A 111 0.55 -11.18 -1.07
N GLU A 112 0.60 -11.12 0.25
CA GLU A 112 0.60 -9.86 0.98
C GLU A 112 2.05 -9.53 1.35
N ALA A 113 2.45 -8.25 1.31
CA ALA A 113 3.79 -7.85 1.71
C ALA A 113 3.98 -8.07 3.23
N GLU A 114 4.83 -9.02 3.60
CA GLU A 114 5.17 -9.28 5.01
C GLU A 114 5.84 -8.06 5.68
N GLU A 115 6.58 -7.28 4.90
CA GLU A 115 7.29 -6.07 5.33
C GLU A 115 7.05 -4.93 4.31
N ILE A 116 6.22 -3.96 4.69
CA ILE A 116 6.33 -2.60 4.14
C ILE A 116 7.49 -1.95 4.89
N SER A 117 8.53 -1.48 4.19
CA SER A 117 9.76 -1.01 4.84
C SER A 117 9.50 0.12 5.85
N GLY A 118 9.47 -0.25 7.13
CA GLY A 118 9.15 0.61 8.27
C GLY A 118 7.96 0.14 9.10
N ILE A 119 6.90 -0.44 8.53
CA ILE A 119 5.72 -0.87 9.29
C ILE A 119 6.02 -2.20 10.01
N PRO A 120 5.94 -2.26 11.35
CA PRO A 120 6.39 -3.43 12.11
C PRO A 120 5.44 -4.66 12.04
N ALA A 121 4.23 -4.52 11.50
CA ALA A 121 3.33 -5.64 11.20
C ALA A 121 2.08 -5.25 10.39
N SER A 122 1.60 -6.20 9.59
CA SER A 122 0.29 -6.18 8.94
C SER A 122 -0.88 -6.32 9.93
N TRP A 123 -2.04 -5.77 9.55
CA TRP A 123 -3.32 -5.88 10.28
C TRP A 123 -3.79 -7.35 10.33
N PRO A 124 -4.25 -7.89 11.48
CA PRO A 124 -4.55 -9.32 11.66
C PRO A 124 -5.79 -9.86 10.92
N ARG A 125 -6.37 -9.11 9.98
CA ARG A 125 -7.63 -9.43 9.26
C ARG A 125 -8.87 -9.51 10.16
N GLU A 126 -8.76 -9.05 11.40
CA GLU A 126 -9.82 -8.91 12.38
C GLU A 126 -9.68 -7.59 13.16
N ASN A 127 -10.79 -7.04 13.64
CA ASN A 127 -10.79 -5.83 14.46
C ASN A 127 -10.32 -6.15 15.90
N LEU A 128 -9.40 -5.35 16.44
CA LEU A 128 -9.04 -5.46 17.87
C LEU A 128 -9.93 -4.55 18.70
N GLN A 129 -10.63 -5.13 19.67
CA GLN A 129 -11.61 -4.46 20.52
C GLN A 129 -11.62 -5.08 21.91
N VAL A 130 -12.45 -4.57 22.83
CA VAL A 130 -12.53 -5.10 24.20
C VAL A 130 -12.80 -6.61 24.18
N GLY A 131 -11.88 -7.38 24.79
CA GLY A 131 -11.89 -8.85 24.79
C GLY A 131 -10.88 -9.50 23.85
N SER A 132 -10.39 -8.81 22.82
CA SER A 132 -9.32 -9.31 21.94
C SER A 132 -8.04 -9.59 22.73
N ARG A 133 -7.32 -10.66 22.36
CA ARG A 133 -6.08 -11.10 23.03
C ARG A 133 -5.04 -11.62 22.05
N GLY A 134 -3.77 -11.58 22.44
CA GLY A 134 -2.65 -12.16 21.71
C GLY A 134 -1.60 -11.12 21.28
N ASP A 135 -0.59 -11.58 20.54
CA ASP A 135 0.59 -10.77 20.26
C ASP A 135 0.32 -9.55 19.38
N LYS A 136 -0.71 -9.59 18.53
CA LYS A 136 -1.17 -8.41 17.75
C LYS A 136 -1.73 -7.30 18.64
N VAL A 137 -2.39 -7.66 19.74
CA VAL A 137 -2.83 -6.68 20.76
C VAL A 137 -1.61 -6.11 21.50
N ARG A 138 -0.67 -6.98 21.90
CA ARG A 138 0.58 -6.60 22.59
C ARG A 138 1.38 -5.60 21.76
N GLN A 139 1.60 -5.93 20.49
CA GLN A 139 2.34 -5.12 19.53
C GLN A 139 1.68 -3.76 19.29
N MET A 140 0.35 -3.70 19.22
CA MET A 140 -0.39 -2.43 19.11
C MET A 140 -0.28 -1.61 20.40
N GLN A 141 -0.36 -2.23 21.58
CA GLN A 141 -0.13 -1.57 22.87
C GLN A 141 1.28 -0.98 22.98
N GLU A 142 2.32 -1.69 22.51
CA GLU A 142 3.71 -1.22 22.46
C GLU A 142 3.88 -0.02 21.53
N GLN A 143 3.33 -0.08 20.31
CA GLN A 143 3.33 1.05 19.37
C GLN A 143 2.63 2.27 19.98
N LEU A 144 1.44 2.08 20.54
CA LEU A 144 0.64 3.13 21.18
C LEU A 144 1.39 3.78 22.35
N ASN A 145 2.10 2.98 23.16
CA ASN A 145 2.95 3.47 24.25
C ASN A 145 4.16 4.28 23.77
N ARG A 146 4.79 3.89 22.65
CA ARG A 146 5.88 4.67 22.03
C ARG A 146 5.36 6.01 21.50
N ILE A 147 4.19 6.01 20.84
CA ILE A 147 3.52 7.23 20.36
C ILE A 147 3.19 8.17 21.52
N ALA A 148 2.69 7.63 22.65
CA ALA A 148 2.39 8.36 23.88
C ALA A 148 3.63 8.95 24.60
N GLN A 149 4.86 8.72 24.11
CA GLN A 149 6.05 9.46 24.57
C GLN A 149 6.11 10.87 23.99
N VAL A 150 5.63 11.05 22.75
CA VAL A 150 5.56 12.35 22.06
C VAL A 150 4.17 12.97 22.20
N TYR A 151 3.13 12.17 21.94
CA TYR A 151 1.73 12.59 22.04
C TYR A 151 1.20 12.33 23.44
N THR A 152 1.69 13.10 24.42
CA THR A 152 1.42 12.92 25.86
C THR A 152 -0.06 12.96 26.27
N SER A 153 -0.95 13.47 25.41
CA SER A 153 -2.39 13.43 25.65
C SER A 153 -3.05 12.07 25.37
N ILE A 154 -2.29 11.08 24.89
CA ILE A 154 -2.71 9.68 24.72
C ILE A 154 -2.28 8.89 25.97
N PRO A 155 -3.21 8.26 26.70
CA PRO A 155 -2.87 7.43 27.85
C PRO A 155 -1.94 6.27 27.49
N ARG A 156 -0.94 6.02 28.33
CA ARG A 156 -0.17 4.77 28.29
C ARG A 156 -1.00 3.60 28.82
N VAL A 157 -0.71 2.41 28.33
CA VAL A 157 -1.43 1.17 28.61
C VAL A 157 -0.44 0.06 28.99
N ALA A 158 -0.90 -0.99 29.69
CA ALA A 158 -0.10 -2.20 29.82
C ALA A 158 0.08 -2.85 28.44
N ALA A 159 1.28 -3.34 28.13
CA ALA A 159 1.55 -4.15 26.93
C ALA A 159 1.45 -5.65 27.28
N ASP A 160 0.28 -6.04 27.77
CA ASP A 160 -0.01 -7.39 28.29
C ASP A 160 -0.57 -8.34 27.23
N GLY A 161 -0.92 -7.84 26.05
CA GLY A 161 -1.62 -8.60 25.02
C GLY A 161 -3.10 -8.81 25.30
N ALA A 162 -3.71 -8.02 26.20
CA ALA A 162 -5.13 -8.07 26.52
C ALA A 162 -5.82 -6.71 26.27
N PHE A 163 -6.78 -6.69 25.35
CA PHE A 163 -7.50 -5.47 25.00
C PHE A 163 -8.60 -5.21 26.04
N GLY A 164 -8.23 -4.49 27.11
CA GLY A 164 -9.16 -4.06 28.16
C GLY A 164 -9.71 -2.64 27.96
N PRO A 165 -10.57 -2.16 28.88
CA PRO A 165 -11.13 -0.79 28.84
C PRO A 165 -10.07 0.33 28.91
N ALA A 166 -8.88 0.05 29.44
CA ALA A 166 -7.76 0.99 29.40
C ALA A 166 -7.23 1.16 27.96
N THR A 167 -7.05 0.05 27.24
CA THR A 167 -6.66 0.00 25.83
C THR A 167 -7.70 0.71 24.95
N GLU A 168 -8.99 0.44 25.15
CA GLU A 168 -10.09 1.11 24.45
C GLU A 168 -10.04 2.64 24.60
N ARG A 169 -9.87 3.15 25.83
CA ARG A 169 -9.77 4.60 26.08
C ARG A 169 -8.55 5.22 25.40
N ALA A 170 -7.41 4.52 25.39
CA ALA A 170 -6.21 5.00 24.72
C ALA A 170 -6.37 5.01 23.19
N VAL A 171 -6.99 3.97 22.61
CA VAL A 171 -7.33 3.91 21.18
C VAL A 171 -8.33 5.01 20.79
N ARG A 172 -9.42 5.21 21.57
CA ARG A 172 -10.38 6.30 21.33
C ARG A 172 -9.69 7.67 21.38
N ARG A 173 -8.73 7.85 22.28
CA ARG A 173 -7.95 9.09 22.37
C ARG A 173 -6.96 9.26 21.21
N PHE A 174 -6.30 8.20 20.76
CA PHE A 174 -5.49 8.19 19.54
C PHE A 174 -6.34 8.58 18.32
N GLN A 175 -7.51 7.95 18.15
CA GLN A 175 -8.45 8.26 17.08
C GLN A 175 -8.85 9.75 17.09
N SER A 176 -9.17 10.28 18.28
CA SER A 176 -9.45 11.72 18.47
C SER A 176 -8.28 12.63 18.09
N VAL A 177 -7.03 12.24 18.34
CA VAL A 177 -5.84 13.05 18.04
C VAL A 177 -5.53 13.06 16.54
N PHE A 178 -5.78 11.95 15.84
CA PHE A 178 -5.44 11.78 14.42
C PHE A 178 -6.63 11.85 13.45
N GLY A 179 -7.77 12.39 13.91
CA GLY A 179 -8.94 12.67 13.06
C GLY A 179 -9.73 11.43 12.60
N LEU A 180 -9.59 10.30 13.28
CA LEU A 180 -10.31 9.06 12.99
C LEU A 180 -11.66 9.00 13.75
N PRO A 181 -12.63 8.20 13.28
CA PRO A 181 -13.82 7.86 14.06
C PRO A 181 -13.47 7.31 15.44
N GLN A 182 -14.06 7.87 16.49
CA GLN A 182 -13.72 7.59 17.90
C GLN A 182 -14.36 6.29 18.44
N THR A 183 -14.29 5.21 17.68
CA THR A 183 -14.94 3.92 18.02
C THR A 183 -14.36 3.30 19.30
N GLY A 184 -13.06 3.43 19.54
CA GLY A 184 -12.31 2.63 20.52
C GLY A 184 -11.89 1.25 19.99
N VAL A 185 -12.24 0.94 18.74
CA VAL A 185 -11.92 -0.31 18.02
C VAL A 185 -10.77 -0.05 17.06
N VAL A 186 -9.76 -0.92 17.05
CA VAL A 186 -8.68 -0.90 16.06
C VAL A 186 -9.10 -1.73 14.85
N ASP A 187 -9.75 -1.05 13.92
CA ASP A 187 -10.00 -1.54 12.56
C ASP A 187 -8.77 -1.39 11.65
N TYR A 188 -8.90 -1.76 10.38
CA TYR A 188 -7.84 -1.64 9.37
C TYR A 188 -7.24 -0.21 9.34
N ALA A 189 -8.08 0.82 9.23
CA ALA A 189 -7.63 2.21 9.15
C ALA A 189 -6.90 2.66 10.43
N THR A 190 -7.43 2.30 11.61
CA THR A 190 -6.81 2.62 12.89
C THR A 190 -5.48 1.89 13.07
N TRP A 191 -5.36 0.62 12.65
CA TRP A 191 -4.12 -0.15 12.73
C TRP A 191 -3.00 0.51 11.91
N TYR A 192 -3.25 0.78 10.63
CA TYR A 192 -2.25 1.39 9.76
C TYR A 192 -1.92 2.82 10.21
N LYS A 193 -2.87 3.58 10.75
CA LYS A 193 -2.59 4.89 11.33
C LYS A 193 -1.69 4.81 12.57
N ILE A 194 -1.90 3.84 13.46
CA ILE A 194 -1.00 3.60 14.61
C ILE A 194 0.41 3.28 14.09
N SER A 195 0.53 2.39 13.11
CA SER A 195 1.82 2.03 12.50
C SER A 195 2.52 3.21 11.83
N GLU A 196 1.84 4.03 11.03
CA GLU A 196 2.41 5.21 10.38
C GLU A 196 3.04 6.18 11.41
N ILE A 197 2.27 6.52 12.46
CA ILE A 197 2.69 7.46 13.49
C ILE A 197 3.81 6.85 14.36
N TYR A 198 3.76 5.55 14.67
CA TYR A 198 4.84 4.85 15.37
C TYR A 198 6.17 5.01 14.63
N VAL A 199 6.19 4.80 13.32
CA VAL A 199 7.41 4.92 12.49
C VAL A 199 7.88 6.37 12.37
N GLY A 200 6.95 7.34 12.36
CA GLY A 200 7.30 8.76 12.45
C GLY A 200 8.03 9.07 13.76
N VAL A 201 7.48 8.61 14.89
CA VAL A 201 8.03 8.85 16.23
C VAL A 201 9.37 8.13 16.46
N THR A 202 9.54 6.89 15.99
CA THR A 202 10.82 6.17 16.18
C THR A 202 11.95 6.81 15.40
N ARG A 203 11.75 7.19 14.13
CA ARG A 203 12.79 7.83 13.30
C ARG A 203 13.21 9.20 13.83
N ILE A 204 12.31 9.96 14.44
CA ILE A 204 12.68 11.23 15.10
C ILE A 204 13.61 10.96 16.29
N ALA A 205 13.33 9.93 17.09
CA ALA A 205 14.14 9.54 18.24
C ALA A 205 15.47 8.85 17.87
N GLU A 206 15.71 8.51 16.61
CA GLU A 206 17.00 8.02 16.08
C GLU A 206 17.90 9.16 15.59
N LEU A 207 17.39 10.40 15.54
CA LEU A 207 18.09 11.59 15.05
C LEU A 207 18.48 12.59 16.16
N THR A 208 18.26 12.23 17.42
CA THR A 208 18.48 13.07 18.63
C THR A 208 19.29 12.34 19.68
#